data_AF-A0A7X2PD96-F1
#
_entry.id   AF-A0A7X2PD96-F1
#
_cell.length_a   1.000
_cell.length_b   1.000
_cell.length_c   1.000
_cell.angle_alpha   90.00
_cell.angle_beta   90.00
_cell.angle_gamma   90.00
#
_symmetry.space_group_name_H-M   'P 1'
#
loop_
_entity.id
_entity.type
_entity.pdbx_description
1 polymer ?
#
loop_
_entity_poly.entity_id
_entity_poly.type
_entity_poly.pdbx_seq_one_letter_code
_entity_poly.pdbx_strand_id
1 'polypeptide(L)'
;MKKELLEMSLHYYDMASEKAKEGSKREAAKLYARTFFIRCAENLQDVSFLNFFAHQFFRYLQCKKQLIMSLPEGDMVSDLIKETYLNLISDVEDSIFNITADGFKNICNNFEICFPSQKDSKCSSF
;
A
#
# COMPACT_ATOMS: atom_id res chain seq x y z
N MET A 1 10.04 18.18 11.53
CA MET A 1 9.76 17.38 10.32
C MET A 1 9.42 15.92 10.60
N LYS A 2 10.37 15.01 10.94
CA LYS A 2 10.03 13.58 11.14
C LYS A 2 9.00 13.32 12.27
N LYS A 3 9.06 14.08 13.37
CA LYS A 3 8.10 13.98 14.48
C LYS A 3 6.68 14.41 14.08
N GLU A 4 6.54 15.53 13.38
CA GLU A 4 5.25 16.06 12.92
C GLU A 4 4.59 15.13 11.90
N LEU A 5 5.39 14.53 10.99
CA LEU A 5 4.90 13.53 10.04
C LEU A 5 4.40 12.27 10.76
N LEU A 6 5.10 11.83 11.80
CA LEU A 6 4.66 10.70 12.61
C LEU A 6 3.34 11.01 13.35
N GLU A 7 3.22 12.19 13.96
CA GLU A 7 1.98 12.64 14.62
C GLU A 7 0.82 12.72 13.63
N MET A 8 1.06 13.27 12.44
CA MET A 8 0.07 13.31 11.35
C MET A 8 -0.34 11.90 10.89
N SER A 9 0.62 10.97 10.80
CA SER A 9 0.31 9.57 10.43
C SER A 9 -0.59 8.90 11.48
N LEU A 10 -0.32 9.12 12.77
CA LEU A 10 -1.12 8.57 13.86
C LEU A 10 -2.53 9.18 13.88
N HIS A 11 -2.63 10.48 13.62
CA HIS A 11 -3.93 11.13 13.46
C HIS A 11 -4.76 10.52 12.34
N TYR A 12 -4.16 10.26 11.16
CA TYR A 12 -4.86 9.56 10.08
C TYR A 12 -5.23 8.12 10.42
N TYR A 13 -4.40 7.42 11.20
CA TYR A 13 -4.69 6.06 11.65
C TYR A 13 -5.93 6.00 12.55
N ASP A 14 -6.04 6.94 13.49
CA ASP A 14 -7.19 7.03 14.39
C ASP A 14 -8.47 7.31 13.60
N MET A 15 -8.43 8.30 12.69
CA MET A 15 -9.56 8.58 11.79
C MET A 15 -9.92 7.38 10.90
N ALA A 16 -8.93 6.64 10.38
CA ALA A 16 -9.16 5.46 9.57
C ALA A 16 -9.91 4.38 10.36
N SER A 17 -9.48 4.17 11.61
CA SER A 17 -10.09 3.21 12.54
C SER A 17 -11.53 3.58 12.88
N GLU A 18 -11.83 4.86 13.10
CA GLU A 18 -13.18 5.36 13.31
C GLU A 18 -14.05 5.15 12.06
N LYS A 19 -13.58 5.57 10.88
CA LYS A 19 -14.32 5.38 9.62
C LYS A 19 -14.57 3.93 9.27
N ALA A 20 -13.65 3.03 9.64
CA ALA A 20 -13.83 1.60 9.48
C ALA A 20 -14.98 1.07 10.36
N LYS A 21 -15.05 1.51 11.62
CA LYS A 21 -16.12 1.15 12.57
C LYS A 21 -17.49 1.70 12.14
N GLU A 22 -17.52 2.90 11.57
CA GLU A 22 -18.73 3.52 11.00
C GLU A 22 -19.22 2.84 9.70
N GLY A 23 -18.45 1.91 9.13
CA GLY A 23 -18.77 1.25 7.87
C GLY A 23 -18.40 2.05 6.61
N SER A 24 -17.73 3.20 6.76
CA SER A 24 -17.26 4.04 5.66
C SER A 24 -15.96 3.51 5.06
N LYS A 25 -16.05 2.34 4.40
CA LYS A 25 -14.90 1.56 3.91
C LYS A 25 -13.97 2.35 2.98
N ARG A 26 -14.53 3.13 2.07
CA ARG A 26 -13.74 3.91 1.10
C ARG A 26 -12.86 4.94 1.79
N GLU A 27 -13.41 5.64 2.77
CA GLU A 27 -12.68 6.71 3.45
C GLU A 27 -11.65 6.15 4.43
N ALA A 28 -12.02 5.10 5.18
CA ALA A 28 -11.10 4.35 6.00
C ALA A 28 -9.89 3.82 5.20
N ALA A 29 -10.14 3.24 4.02
CA ALA A 29 -9.06 2.73 3.18
C ALA A 29 -8.08 3.85 2.75
N LYS A 30 -8.59 5.01 2.33
CA LYS A 30 -7.73 6.15 1.96
C LYS A 30 -6.92 6.65 3.14
N LEU A 31 -7.52 6.74 4.32
CA LEU A 31 -6.85 7.21 5.53
C LEU A 31 -5.77 6.23 5.98
N TYR A 32 -6.03 4.92 5.90
CA TYR A 32 -4.98 3.91 6.11
C TYR A 32 -3.86 4.04 5.07
N ALA A 33 -4.17 4.12 3.79
CA ALA A 33 -3.13 4.27 2.76
C ALA A 33 -2.26 5.52 3.01
N ARG A 34 -2.86 6.66 3.41
CA ARG A 34 -2.11 7.87 3.79
C ARG A 34 -1.24 7.66 5.03
N THR A 35 -1.81 7.06 6.08
CA THR A 35 -1.11 6.74 7.34
C THR A 35 0.19 6.03 7.02
N PHE A 36 0.08 4.94 6.27
CA PHE A 36 1.19 4.02 6.08
C PHE A 36 2.16 4.49 5.01
N PHE A 37 1.69 5.21 3.98
CA PHE A 37 2.57 5.91 3.05
C PHE A 37 3.48 6.93 3.77
N ILE A 38 2.92 7.77 4.66
CA ILE A 38 3.72 8.75 5.41
C ILE A 38 4.79 8.08 6.26
N ARG A 39 4.50 6.89 6.80
CA ARG A 39 5.41 6.15 7.67
C ARG A 39 6.54 5.46 6.89
N CYS A 40 6.28 4.97 5.68
CA CYS A 40 7.26 4.19 4.91
C CYS A 40 8.03 5.03 3.86
N ALA A 41 7.43 6.11 3.35
CA ALA A 41 8.01 6.91 2.27
C ALA A 41 9.19 7.76 2.75
N GLU A 42 10.31 7.68 2.03
CA GLU A 42 11.46 8.54 2.26
C GLU A 42 11.27 9.93 1.64
N ASN A 43 10.55 9.98 0.51
CA ASN A 43 10.18 11.19 -0.19
C ASN A 43 8.67 11.22 -0.45
N LEU A 44 7.95 12.10 0.24
CA LEU A 44 6.50 12.27 0.08
C LEU A 44 6.10 12.85 -1.28
N GLN A 45 7.05 13.38 -2.06
CA GLN A 45 6.82 13.92 -3.40
C GLN A 45 7.01 12.88 -4.50
N ASP A 46 7.39 11.64 -4.18
CA ASP A 46 7.46 10.56 -5.16
C ASP A 46 6.04 10.10 -5.54
N VAL A 47 5.51 10.71 -6.60
CA VAL A 47 4.17 10.42 -7.14
C VAL A 47 4.08 9.00 -7.70
N SER A 48 5.16 8.47 -8.26
CA SER A 48 5.20 7.11 -8.81
C SER A 48 5.07 6.09 -7.68
N PHE A 49 5.87 6.24 -6.62
CA PHE A 49 5.76 5.39 -5.44
C PHE A 49 4.41 5.55 -4.76
N LEU A 50 3.88 6.77 -4.61
CA LEU A 50 2.56 7.00 -4.03
C LEU A 50 1.46 6.24 -4.77
N ASN A 51 1.45 6.30 -6.10
CA ASN A 51 0.44 5.62 -6.92
C ASN A 51 0.56 4.10 -6.82
N PHE A 52 1.79 3.57 -6.93
CA PHE A 52 2.07 2.15 -6.75
C PHE A 52 1.64 1.68 -5.35
N PHE A 53 2.07 2.40 -4.32
CA PHE A 53 1.76 2.11 -2.93
C PHE A 53 0.27 2.07 -2.68
N ALA A 54 -0.46 3.14 -3.05
CA ALA A 54 -1.89 3.21 -2.84
C ALA A 54 -2.63 2.06 -3.54
N HIS A 55 -2.23 1.74 -4.77
CA HIS A 55 -2.81 0.62 -5.51
C HIS A 55 -2.60 -0.72 -4.79
N GLN A 56 -1.36 -1.07 -4.42
CA GLN A 56 -1.07 -2.32 -3.73
C GLN A 56 -1.75 -2.37 -2.34
N PHE A 57 -1.73 -1.25 -1.61
CA PHE A 57 -2.34 -1.18 -0.28
C PHE A 57 -3.86 -1.37 -0.34
N PHE A 58 -4.53 -0.80 -1.34
CA PHE A 58 -5.96 -1.04 -1.54
C PHE A 58 -6.26 -2.51 -1.88
N ARG A 59 -5.41 -3.16 -2.68
CA ARG A 59 -5.55 -4.61 -2.96
C ARG A 59 -5.38 -5.42 -1.67
N TYR A 60 -4.40 -5.11 -0.84
CA TYR A 60 -4.25 -5.73 0.48
C TYR A 60 -5.52 -5.58 1.34
N LEU A 61 -6.06 -4.36 1.43
CA LEU A 61 -7.29 -4.09 2.20
C LEU A 61 -8.50 -4.84 1.64
N GLN A 62 -8.56 -5.07 0.32
CA GLN A 62 -9.59 -5.90 -0.29
C GLN A 62 -9.46 -7.39 0.08
N CYS A 63 -8.27 -7.88 0.43
CA CYS A 63 -8.08 -9.25 0.92
C CYS A 63 -8.57 -9.42 2.38
N LYS A 64 -8.77 -8.33 3.13
CA LYS A 64 -9.22 -8.41 4.53
C LYS A 64 -10.72 -8.69 4.65
N LYS A 65 -11.08 -9.47 5.67
CA LYS A 65 -12.49 -9.74 6.04
C LYS A 65 -13.15 -8.52 6.67
N GLN A 66 -12.40 -7.80 7.50
CA GLN A 66 -12.79 -6.53 8.11
C GLN A 66 -11.72 -5.49 7.81
N LEU A 67 -12.13 -4.24 7.61
CA LEU A 67 -11.23 -3.13 7.30
C LEU A 67 -10.62 -2.55 8.59
N ILE A 68 -10.08 -3.43 9.42
CA ILE A 68 -9.39 -3.10 10.67
C ILE A 68 -8.00 -3.69 10.57
N MET A 69 -7.00 -2.90 10.95
CA MET A 69 -5.60 -3.26 10.83
C MET A 69 -4.85 -2.56 11.96
N SER A 70 -3.91 -3.28 12.55
CA SER A 70 -3.02 -2.72 13.57
C SER A 70 -1.87 -1.94 12.93
N LEU A 71 -1.23 -1.04 13.69
CA LEU A 71 -0.02 -0.34 13.23
C LEU A 71 1.09 -1.32 12.78
N PRO A 72 1.47 -2.36 13.56
CA PRO A 72 2.50 -3.29 13.11
C PRO A 72 2.13 -4.03 11.83
N GLU A 73 0.87 -4.42 11.68
CA GLU A 73 0.38 -5.09 10.47
C GLU A 73 0.52 -4.18 9.24
N GLY A 74 0.10 -2.92 9.35
CA GLY A 74 0.22 -1.98 8.25
C GLY A 74 1.66 -1.60 7.95
N ASP A 75 2.54 -1.50 8.96
CA ASP A 75 3.97 -1.28 8.77
C ASP A 75 4.59 -2.44 7.98
N MET A 76 4.31 -3.71 8.35
CA MET A 76 4.79 -4.89 7.61
C MET A 76 4.34 -4.90 6.14
N VAL A 77 3.07 -4.60 5.88
CA VAL A 77 2.54 -4.53 4.51
C VAL A 77 3.20 -3.40 3.73
N SER A 78 3.49 -2.28 4.39
CA SER A 78 4.11 -1.12 3.75
C SER A 78 5.57 -1.38 3.39
N ASP A 79 6.29 -2.06 4.28
CA ASP A 79 7.67 -2.49 4.03
C ASP A 79 7.73 -3.44 2.85
N LEU A 80 6.82 -4.43 2.79
CA LEU A 80 6.71 -5.34 1.63
C LEU A 80 6.44 -4.58 0.32
N ILE A 81 5.51 -3.62 0.33
CA ILE A 81 5.20 -2.81 -0.86
C ILE A 81 6.40 -1.97 -1.28
N LYS A 82 7.09 -1.34 -0.32
CA LYS A 82 8.29 -0.52 -0.56
C LYS A 82 9.41 -1.37 -1.14
N GLU A 83 9.72 -2.51 -0.52
CA GLU A 83 10.74 -3.45 -0.99
C GLU A 83 10.43 -3.91 -2.41
N THR A 84 9.17 -4.27 -2.69
CA THR A 84 8.73 -4.65 -4.03
C THR A 84 8.98 -3.54 -5.05
N TYR A 85 8.63 -2.29 -4.71
CA TYR A 85 8.84 -1.15 -5.60
C TYR A 85 10.33 -0.89 -5.88
N LEU A 86 11.18 -0.99 -4.84
CA LEU A 86 12.62 -0.82 -4.98
C LEU A 86 13.25 -1.95 -5.82
N ASN A 87 12.79 -3.18 -5.64
CA ASN A 87 13.21 -4.31 -6.46
C ASN A 87 12.82 -4.10 -7.93
N LEU A 88 11.62 -3.60 -8.21
CA LEU A 88 11.23 -3.26 -9.58
C LEU A 88 12.11 -2.17 -10.20
N ILE A 89 12.53 -1.18 -9.41
CA ILE A 89 13.49 -0.16 -9.90
C ILE A 89 14.82 -0.84 -10.24
N SER A 90 15.36 -1.65 -9.33
CA SER A 90 16.62 -2.38 -9.55
C SER A 90 16.54 -3.27 -10.80
N ASP A 91 15.45 -4.03 -10.95
CA ASP A 91 15.24 -4.92 -12.10
C ASP A 91 15.18 -4.14 -13.43
N VAL A 92 14.64 -2.93 -13.41
CA VAL A 92 14.60 -2.04 -14.58
C VAL A 92 15.97 -1.44 -14.88
N GLU A 93 16.72 -1.03 -13.86
CA GLU A 93 18.08 -0.51 -13.99
C GLU A 93 19.06 -1.58 -14.50
N ASP A 94 18.89 -2.84 -14.07
CA ASP A 94 19.71 -3.99 -14.47
C ASP A 94 19.24 -4.64 -15.79
N SER A 95 18.11 -4.19 -16.35
CA SER A 95 17.54 -4.75 -17.57
C SER A 95 18.42 -4.48 -18.79
N ILE A 96 18.60 -5.50 -19.63
CA ILE A 96 19.23 -5.34 -20.95
C ILE A 96 18.38 -4.51 -21.93
N PHE A 97 17.09 -4.31 -21.61
CA PHE A 97 16.17 -3.52 -22.40
C PHE A 97 16.13 -2.09 -21.87
N ASN A 98 16.19 -1.11 -22.77
CA ASN A 98 16.00 0.29 -22.40
C ASN A 98 14.52 0.56 -22.08
N ILE A 99 14.15 0.37 -20.82
CA ILE A 99 12.80 0.61 -20.31
C ILE A 99 12.63 2.11 -20.07
N THR A 100 11.72 2.72 -20.82
CA THR A 100 11.41 4.14 -20.65
C THR A 100 10.64 4.39 -19.36
N ALA A 101 10.55 5.65 -18.93
CA ALA A 101 9.74 6.05 -17.79
C ALA A 101 8.25 5.62 -17.94
N ASP A 102 7.69 5.73 -19.15
CA ASP A 102 6.34 5.24 -19.44
C ASP A 102 6.25 3.70 -19.38
N GLY A 103 7.30 3.01 -19.80
CA GLY A 103 7.43 1.56 -19.65
C GLY A 103 7.42 1.14 -18.18
N PHE A 104 8.23 1.79 -17.34
CA PHE A 104 8.25 1.54 -15.89
C PHE A 104 6.89 1.84 -15.24
N LYS A 105 6.25 2.96 -15.61
CA LYS A 105 4.90 3.28 -15.15
C LYS A 105 3.90 2.18 -15.53
N ASN A 106 3.98 1.64 -16.73
CA ASN A 106 3.15 0.51 -17.16
C ASN A 106 3.44 -0.75 -16.35
N ILE A 107 4.71 -1.07 -16.05
CA ILE A 107 5.07 -2.18 -15.16
C ILE A 107 4.42 -1.99 -13.79
N CYS A 108 4.58 -0.82 -13.18
CA CYS A 108 3.99 -0.51 -11.87
C CYS A 108 2.47 -0.63 -11.84
N ASN A 109 1.78 -0.23 -12.92
CA ASN A 109 0.32 -0.33 -13.02
C ASN A 109 -0.20 -1.76 -13.20
N ASN A 110 0.63 -2.66 -13.73
CA ASN A 110 0.23 -4.05 -14.01
C ASN A 110 0.85 -5.06 -13.03
N PHE A 111 1.79 -4.63 -12.19
CA PHE A 111 2.37 -5.46 -11.16
C PHE A 111 1.39 -5.64 -10.00
N GLU A 112 1.24 -6.88 -9.53
CA GLU A 112 0.32 -7.21 -8.45
C GLU A 112 1.02 -8.04 -7.38
N ILE A 113 1.14 -7.48 -6.16
CA ILE A 113 1.59 -8.27 -5.01
C ILE A 113 0.49 -9.27 -4.65
N CYS A 114 0.85 -10.55 -4.50
CA CYS A 114 -0.09 -11.58 -4.08
C CYS A 114 -0.24 -11.57 -2.55
N PHE A 115 -1.25 -10.85 -2.05
CA PHE A 115 -1.55 -10.81 -0.61
C PHE A 115 -2.43 -11.99 -0.17
N PRO A 116 -2.21 -12.56 1.02
CA PRO A 116 -3.06 -13.63 1.54
C PRO A 116 -4.49 -13.12 1.80
N SER A 117 -5.49 -13.86 1.29
CA SER A 117 -6.90 -13.52 1.50
C SER A 117 -7.43 -14.05 2.83
N GLN A 118 -8.03 -13.15 3.62
CA GLN A 118 -8.80 -13.49 4.82
C GLN A 118 -10.29 -13.65 4.55
N LYS A 119 -10.74 -13.28 3.34
CA LYS A 119 -12.09 -13.58 2.89
C LYS A 119 -12.13 -15.07 2.61
N ASP A 120 -13.02 -15.74 3.32
CA ASP A 120 -13.22 -17.19 3.26
C ASP A 120 -13.13 -17.65 1.81
N SER A 121 -12.07 -18.39 1.49
CA SER A 121 -12.18 -19.47 0.54
C SER A 121 -13.25 -20.40 1.11
N LYS A 122 -14.51 -20.15 0.73
CA LYS A 122 -15.24 -21.28 0.18
C LYS A 122 -14.30 -21.78 -0.91
N CYS A 123 -13.52 -22.81 -0.59
CA CYS A 123 -13.29 -23.86 -1.55
C CYS A 123 -14.69 -24.18 -2.09
N SER A 124 -15.07 -23.53 -3.18
CA SER A 124 -15.80 -24.22 -4.23
C SER A 124 -14.87 -25.36 -4.62
N SER A 125 -15.05 -26.46 -3.91
CA SER A 125 -14.78 -27.80 -4.40
C SER A 125 -15.21 -27.88 -5.86
N PHE A 126 -14.23 -28.14 -6.72
CA PHE A 126 -14.18 -29.02 -7.90
C PHE A 126 -13.28 -28.43 -8.98
#